data_AF-A0A1B9SPP8-F1
#
_entry.id   AF-A0A1B9SPP8-F1
#
_cell.length_a   1.000
_cell.length_b   1.000
_cell.length_c   1.000
_cell.angle_alpha   90.00
_cell.angle_beta   90.00
_cell.angle_gamma   90.00
#
_symmetry.space_group_name_H-M   'P 1'
#
loop_
_entity.id
_entity.type
_entity.pdbx_description
1 polymer ?
#
loop_
_entity_poly.entity_id
_entity_poly.type
_entity_poly.pdbx_seq_one_letter_code
_entity_poly.pdbx_strand_id
1 'polypeptide(L)' 'MLDRNRDEMCRKDIAKAFDELTSQATQSGWPAHEAALVLYELAEAYLMQAGATIIIEGSMQSQFISDRLKG' A
#
# COMPACT_ATOMS: atom_id res chain seq x y z
N MET A 1 15.43 13.76 -0.82
CA MET A 1 14.50 13.74 0.34
C MET A 1 13.13 13.47 -0.22
N LEU A 2 12.52 12.32 0.10
CA LEU A 2 11.07 12.20 -0.02
C LEU A 2 10.47 13.35 0.78
N ASP A 3 9.65 14.14 0.10
CA ASP A 3 8.99 15.30 0.66
C ASP A 3 8.11 14.84 1.82
N ARG A 4 8.54 15.12 3.05
CA ARG A 4 7.86 14.63 4.28
C ARG A 4 6.38 15.03 4.30
N ASN A 5 6.03 16.14 3.66
CA ASN A 5 4.64 16.57 3.50
C ASN A 5 3.83 15.60 2.62
N ARG A 6 4.42 15.07 1.55
CA ARG A 6 3.76 14.08 0.69
C ARG A 6 3.61 12.72 1.38
N ASP A 7 4.59 12.33 2.18
CA ASP A 7 4.53 11.12 2.99
C ASP A 7 3.41 11.20 4.05
N GLU A 8 3.30 12.32 4.76
CA GLU A 8 2.20 12.55 5.71
C GLU A 8 0.83 12.62 5.04
N MET A 9 0.73 13.26 3.88
CA MET A 9 -0.53 13.35 3.12
C MET A 9 -0.98 11.96 2.65
N CYS A 10 -0.06 11.17 2.09
CA CYS A 10 -0.33 9.78 1.68
C CYS A 10 -0.84 8.92 2.85
N ARG A 11 -0.17 8.99 4.01
CA ARG A 11 -0.62 8.26 5.21
C ARG A 11 -2.01 8.69 5.67
N LYS A 12 -2.30 10.00 5.64
CA LYS A 12 -3.62 10.54 6.02
C LYS A 12 -4.71 10.08 5.06
N ASP A 13 -4.45 10.11 3.76
CA ASP A 13 -5.42 9.69 2.74
C ASP A 13 -5.76 8.20 2.88
N ILE A 14 -4.74 7.35 3.11
CA ILE A 14 -4.93 5.92 3.39
C ILE A 14 -5.75 5.74 4.68
N ALA A 15 -5.35 6.38 5.78
CA ALA A 15 -6.06 6.26 7.05
C ALA A 15 -7.54 6.66 6.92
N LYS A 16 -7.83 7.73 6.18
CA LYS A 16 -9.21 8.18 5.91
C LYS A 16 -10.02 7.14 5.14
N ALA A 17 -9.44 6.54 4.09
CA ALA A 17 -10.13 5.50 3.31
C ALA A 17 -10.48 4.27 4.17
N PHE A 18 -9.56 3.84 5.04
CA PHE A 18 -9.80 2.73 5.97
C PHE A 18 -10.89 3.05 6.99
N ASP A 19 -10.94 4.28 7.50
CA ASP A 19 -11.98 4.73 8.43
C ASP A 19 -13.37 4.75 7.76
N GLU A 20 -13.45 5.24 6.52
CA GLU A 20 -14.67 5.21 5.72
C GLU A 20 -15.17 3.78 5.46
N LEU A 21 -14.27 2.85 5.09
CA LEU A 21 -14.62 1.45 4.88
C LEU A 21 -15.10 0.78 6.18
N THR A 22 -14.43 1.06 7.31
CA THR A 22 -14.82 0.53 8.62
C THR A 22 -16.20 1.04 9.04
N SER A 23 -16.45 2.34 8.82
CA SER A 23 -17.74 2.97 9.09
C SER A 23 -18.86 2.34 8.24
N GLN A 24 -18.62 2.09 6.96
CA GLN A 24 -19.60 1.44 6.08
C GLN A 24 -19.88 -0.02 6.49
N ALA A 25 -18.83 -0.78 6.85
CA ALA A 25 -18.98 -2.16 7.29
C ALA A 25 -19.81 -2.25 8.58
N THR A 26 -19.49 -1.41 9.57
CA THR A 26 -20.23 -1.37 10.85
C THR A 26 -21.68 -0.91 10.67
N GLN A 27 -21.94 0.08 9.82
CA GLN A 27 -23.29 0.51 9.44
C GLN A 27 -24.10 -0.61 8.74
N SER A 28 -23.41 -1.50 8.04
CA SER A 28 -24.00 -2.67 7.39
C SER A 28 -24.21 -3.85 8.36
N GLY A 29 -23.97 -3.65 9.65
CA GLY A 29 -24.19 -4.64 10.71
C GLY A 29 -23.00 -5.54 11.01
N TRP A 30 -21.83 -5.29 10.43
CA TRP A 30 -20.63 -6.07 10.75
C TRP A 30 -20.14 -5.76 12.16
N PRO A 31 -19.71 -6.77 12.94
CA PRO A 31 -18.96 -6.55 14.16
C PRO A 31 -17.68 -5.77 13.85
N ALA A 32 -17.38 -4.74 14.67
CA ALA A 32 -16.22 -3.87 14.44
C ALA A 32 -14.88 -4.65 14.39
N HIS A 33 -14.76 -5.72 15.16
CA HIS A 33 -13.56 -6.57 15.17
C HIS A 33 -13.40 -7.39 13.88
N GLU A 34 -14.50 -7.85 13.28
CA GLU A 34 -14.47 -8.57 11.99
C GLU A 34 -14.15 -7.61 10.83
N ALA A 35 -14.75 -6.42 10.84
CA ALA A 35 -14.44 -5.38 9.85
C ALA A 35 -12.97 -4.97 9.93
N ALA A 36 -12.42 -4.78 11.14
CA ALA A 36 -11.02 -4.46 11.34
C ALA A 36 -10.08 -5.58 10.87
N LEU A 37 -10.43 -6.85 11.10
CA LEU A 37 -9.64 -7.99 10.67
C LEU A 37 -9.57 -8.08 9.13
N VAL A 38 -10.72 -8.00 8.45
CA VAL A 38 -10.76 -8.06 6.97
C VAL A 38 -10.01 -6.88 6.35
N LEU A 39 -10.12 -5.69 6.93
CA LEU A 39 -9.36 -4.54 6.45
C LEU A 39 -7.85 -4.71 6.67
N TYR A 40 -7.43 -5.29 7.79
CA TYR A 40 -6.03 -5.62 8.02
C TYR A 40 -5.48 -6.59 6.97
N GLU A 41 -6.21 -7.69 6.70
CA GLU A 41 -5.84 -8.68 5.69
C GLU A 41 -5.76 -8.06 4.28
N LEU A 42 -6.70 -7.16 3.96
CA LEU A 42 -6.69 -6.41 2.70
C LEU A 42 -5.45 -5.50 2.59
N ALA A 43 -5.12 -4.78 3.65
CA ALA A 43 -3.96 -3.91 3.70
C ALA A 43 -2.67 -4.70 3.49
N GLU A 44 -2.53 -5.84 4.18
CA GLU A 44 -1.37 -6.71 4.05
C GLU A 44 -1.21 -7.24 2.63
N ALA A 45 -2.27 -7.79 2.04
CA ALA A 45 -2.24 -8.34 0.69
C ALA A 45 -1.83 -7.28 -0.36
N TYR A 46 -2.44 -6.09 -0.30
CA TYR A 46 -2.14 -5.02 -1.25
C TYR A 46 -0.73 -4.44 -1.06
N LEU A 47 -0.28 -4.23 0.18
CA LEU A 47 1.05 -3.69 0.44
C LEU A 47 2.15 -4.69 0.06
N MET A 48 1.93 -5.99 0.31
CA MET A 48 2.86 -7.03 -0.14
C MET A 48 2.97 -7.06 -1.67
N GLN A 49 1.83 -7.03 -2.38
CA GLN A 49 1.83 -7.05 -3.84
C GLN A 49 2.49 -5.78 -4.41
N ALA A 50 2.12 -4.59 -3.93
CA ALA A 50 2.69 -3.34 -4.40
C ALA A 50 4.20 -3.26 -4.13
N GLY A 51 4.62 -3.67 -2.93
CA GLY A 51 6.04 -3.72 -2.55
C GLY A 51 6.84 -4.66 -3.44
N ALA A 52 6.33 -5.87 -3.70
CA ALA A 52 6.96 -6.83 -4.60
C ALA A 52 7.13 -6.28 -6.01
N THR A 53 6.09 -5.65 -6.56
CA THR A 53 6.14 -5.02 -7.90
C THR A 53 7.22 -3.95 -7.97
N ILE A 54 7.27 -3.02 -6.99
CA ILE A 54 8.26 -1.95 -6.96
C ILE A 54 9.69 -2.51 -6.92
N ILE A 55 9.92 -3.56 -6.12
CA ILE A 55 11.24 -4.21 -6.02
C ILE A 55 11.64 -4.87 -7.34
N ILE A 56 10.72 -5.63 -7.95
CA ILE A 56 10.97 -6.32 -9.22
C ILE A 56 11.25 -5.32 -10.33
N GLU A 57 10.43 -4.29 -10.47
CA GLU A 57 10.62 -3.23 -11.47
C GLU A 57 11.94 -2.48 -11.27
N GLY A 58 12.26 -2.11 -10.02
CA GLY A 58 13.54 -1.49 -9.68
C GLY A 58 14.74 -2.39 -9.99
N SER A 59 14.61 -3.71 -9.76
CA SER A 59 15.66 -4.68 -10.09
C SER A 59 15.87 -4.81 -11.59
N MET A 60 14.80 -4.91 -12.38
CA MET A 60 14.87 -4.97 -13.85
C MET A 60 15.50 -3.70 -14.43
N GLN A 61 15.12 -2.52 -13.93
CA GLN A 61 15.73 -1.26 -14.35
C GLN A 61 17.23 -1.23 -14.05
N SER A 62 17.64 -1.70 -12.87
CA SER A 62 19.06 -1.76 -12.49
C SER A 62 19.87 -2.72 -13.37
N GLN A 63 19.32 -3.90 -13.67
CA GLN A 63 19.95 -4.88 -14.59
C GLN A 63 20.10 -4.30 -16.00
N PHE A 64 19.04 -3.68 -16.53
CA PHE A 64 19.06 -3.07 -17.86
C PHE A 64 20.13 -1.97 -17.97
N ILE A 65 20.29 -1.14 -16.93
CA ILE A 65 21.36 -0.14 -16.89
C ILE A 65 22.74 -0.81 -16.83
N SER A 66 22.91 -1.87 -16.02
CA SER A 66 24.17 -2.61 -15.92
C SER A 66 24.60 -3.21 -17.27
N ASP A 67 23.66 -3.80 -18.01
CA ASP A 67 23.94 -4.43 -19.30
C ASP A 67 24.33 -3.40 -20.36
N ARG A 68 23.69 -2.22 -20.36
CA ARG A 68 24.07 -1.10 -21.25
C ARG A 68 25.44 -0.51 -20.96
N LEU A 69 25.94 -0.61 -19.72
CA LEU A 69 27.26 -0.11 -19.33
C LEU A 69 28.39 -1.10 -19.65
N LYS A 70 28.06 -2.38 -19.87
CA LYS A 70 29.02 -3.44 -20.20
C LYS A 70 29.16 -3.70 -21.70
N GLY A 71 28.25 -3.16 -22.52
CA GLY A 71 28.22 -3.30 -23.99
C GLY A 71 28.89 -2.16 -24.73
#